data_AF-A0A2S9FQ96-F1
#
_entry.id   AF-A0A2S9FQ96-F1
#
_cell.length_a   1.000
_cell.length_b   1.000
_cell.length_c   1.000
_cell.angle_alpha   90.00
_cell.angle_beta   90.00
_cell.angle_gamma   90.00
#
_symmetry.space_group_name_H-M   'P 1'
#
loop_
_entity.id
_entity.type
_entity.pdbx_description
1 polymer ?
#
loop_
_entity_poly.entity_id
_entity_poly.type
_entity_poly.pdbx_seq_one_letter_code
_entity_poly.pdbx_strand_id
1 'polypeptide(L)'
;RGGMGAVTEHLLQMFTAAGGELRLRSKVEEILVVDGRVTGVRLEDGSTPTAPIVVSNLAPDLTVNKLVDAGAVPGDIRDRFSRIDHRGSYLQMHFALDGPPTFAA
;
A
#
# COMPACT_ATOMS: atom_id res chain seq x y z
N ARG A 1 1.95 20.64 18.63
CA ARG A 1 0.59 20.09 18.50
C ARG A 1 0.53 19.37 17.16
N GLY A 2 -0.03 18.15 17.11
CA GLY A 2 -0.12 17.35 15.88
C GLY A 2 0.92 16.24 15.86
N GLY A 3 0.50 15.01 16.18
CA GLY A 3 1.31 13.81 15.96
C GLY A 3 1.37 13.45 14.46
N MET A 4 1.70 12.20 14.14
CA MET A 4 1.82 11.72 12.75
C MET A 4 0.60 12.03 11.85
N GLY A 5 -0.61 12.10 12.43
CA GLY A 5 -1.82 12.46 11.69
C GLY A 5 -1.79 13.87 11.06
N ALA A 6 -1.08 14.82 11.65
CA ALA A 6 -0.95 16.16 11.07
C ALA A 6 -0.13 16.16 9.77
N VAL A 7 0.87 15.27 9.68
CA VAL A 7 1.70 15.13 8.48
C VAL A 7 0.88 14.53 7.34
N THR A 8 0.12 13.46 7.61
CA THR A 8 -0.72 12.82 6.59
C THR A 8 -1.82 13.75 6.09
N GLU A 9 -2.41 14.55 6.98
CA GLU A 9 -3.43 15.54 6.63
C GLU A 9 -2.85 16.61 5.70
N HIS A 10 -1.66 17.12 6.01
CA HIS A 10 -1.01 18.13 5.17
C HIS A 10 -0.67 17.58 3.78
N LEU A 11 -0.19 16.33 3.69
CA LEU A 11 0.07 15.67 2.40
C LEU A 11 -1.21 15.49 1.58
N LEU A 12 -2.32 15.10 2.22
CA LEU A 12 -3.62 14.97 1.56
C LEU A 12 -4.10 16.31 0.99
N GLN A 13 -4.00 17.38 1.77
CA GLN A 13 -4.37 18.74 1.34
C GLN A 13 -3.54 19.19 0.13
N MET A 14 -2.22 18.99 0.17
CA MET A 14 -1.34 19.31 -0.96
C MET A 14 -1.67 18.49 -2.21
N PHE A 15 -1.92 17.19 -2.06
CA PHE A 15 -2.25 16.30 -3.17
C PHE A 15 -3.58 16.67 -3.84
N THR A 16 -4.62 16.91 -3.03
CA THR A 16 -5.95 17.30 -3.53
C THR A 16 -5.96 18.71 -4.12
N ALA A 17 -5.23 19.66 -3.54
CA ALA A 17 -5.05 20.99 -4.12
C ALA A 17 -4.36 20.96 -5.50
N ALA A 18 -3.51 19.96 -5.74
CA ALA A 18 -2.90 19.70 -7.04
C ALA A 18 -3.81 18.94 -8.03
N GLY A 19 -5.07 18.67 -7.67
CA GLY A 19 -6.05 17.97 -8.52
C GLY A 19 -6.07 16.45 -8.33
N GLY A 20 -5.34 15.92 -7.34
CA GLY A 20 -5.39 14.50 -6.99
C GLY A 20 -6.71 14.10 -6.33
N GLU A 21 -7.10 12.83 -6.49
CA GLU A 21 -8.29 12.25 -5.87
C GLU A 21 -7.89 11.16 -4.86
N LEU A 22 -8.38 11.27 -3.62
CA LEU A 22 -8.26 10.20 -2.63
C LEU A 22 -9.56 9.39 -2.58
N ARG A 23 -9.46 8.09 -2.86
CA ARG A 23 -10.55 7.13 -2.65
C ARG A 23 -10.21 6.20 -1.50
N LEU A 24 -11.00 6.25 -0.44
CA LEU A 24 -10.92 5.32 0.69
C LEU A 24 -11.92 4.19 0.50
N ARG A 25 -11.61 3.02 1.09
CA ARG A 25 -12.46 1.82 0.95
C ARG A 25 -12.62 1.36 -0.51
N SER A 26 -11.58 1.57 -1.31
CA SER A 26 -11.53 1.20 -2.73
C SER A 26 -10.44 0.15 -2.93
N LYS A 27 -10.73 -1.09 -2.53
CA LYS A 27 -9.77 -2.19 -2.62
C LYS A 27 -9.53 -2.55 -4.09
N VAL A 28 -8.27 -2.58 -4.49
CA VAL A 28 -7.84 -3.09 -5.79
C VAL A 28 -7.83 -4.62 -5.75
N GLU A 29 -8.53 -5.24 -6.69
CA GLU A 29 -8.50 -6.70 -6.91
C GLU A 29 -7.47 -7.10 -7.96
N GLU A 30 -7.26 -6.25 -8.97
CA GLU A 30 -6.38 -6.58 -10.09
C GLU A 30 -5.76 -5.32 -10.71
N ILE A 31 -4.51 -5.42 -11.13
CA ILE A 31 -3.85 -4.47 -12.02
C ILE A 31 -4.02 -5.00 -13.44
N LEU A 32 -4.71 -4.23 -14.27
CA LEU A 32 -5.08 -4.63 -15.62
C LEU A 32 -3.90 -4.44 -16.57
N VAL A 33 -3.55 -5.49 -17.31
CA VAL A 33 -2.46 -5.50 -18.30
C VAL A 33 -2.99 -6.00 -19.64
N VAL A 34 -2.74 -5.24 -20.70
CA VAL A 34 -3.08 -5.58 -22.09
C VAL A 34 -1.83 -5.39 -22.94
N ASP A 35 -1.47 -6.40 -23.73
CA ASP A 35 -0.27 -6.39 -24.60
C ASP A 35 1.02 -5.98 -23.86
N GLY A 36 1.17 -6.45 -22.62
CA GLY A 36 2.32 -6.16 -21.75
C GLY A 36 2.35 -4.73 -21.17
N ARG A 37 1.25 -3.98 -21.27
CA ARG A 37 1.12 -2.61 -20.74
C ARG A 37 -0.02 -2.49 -19.74
N VAL A 38 0.23 -1.76 -18.66
CA VAL A 38 -0.81 -1.44 -17.69
C VAL A 38 -1.87 -0.53 -18.33
N THR A 39 -3.13 -0.83 -18.07
CA THR A 39 -4.28 -0.04 -18.56
C THR A 39 -5.13 0.54 -17.43
N GLY A 40 -4.94 0.08 -16.19
CA GLY A 40 -5.65 0.57 -15.02
C GLY A 40 -5.69 -0.46 -13.89
N VAL A 41 -6.69 -0.32 -13.03
CA VAL A 41 -6.96 -1.27 -11.93
C VAL A 41 -8.43 -1.65 -11.92
N ARG A 42 -8.73 -2.87 -11.48
CA ARG A 42 -10.08 -3.35 -11.15
C ARG A 42 -10.27 -3.26 -9.65
N LEU A 43 -11.35 -2.62 -9.22
CA LEU A 43 -11.73 -2.53 -7.81
C LEU A 43 -12.72 -3.64 -7.43
N GLU A 44 -12.87 -3.92 -6.13
CA GLU A 44 -13.80 -4.97 -5.63
C GLU A 44 -15.27 -4.72 -5.96
N ASP A 45 -15.64 -3.47 -6.22
CA ASP A 45 -16.98 -3.09 -6.67
C ASP A 45 -17.22 -3.31 -8.17
N GLY A 46 -16.20 -3.84 -8.88
CA GLY A 46 -16.22 -4.09 -10.32
C GLY A 46 -15.85 -2.87 -11.17
N SER A 47 -15.68 -1.69 -10.60
CA SER A 47 -15.26 -0.50 -11.34
C SER A 47 -13.79 -0.58 -11.78
N THR A 48 -13.47 0.06 -12.90
CA THR A 48 -12.13 0.00 -13.50
C THR A 48 -11.56 1.39 -13.82
N PRO A 49 -11.00 2.11 -12.84
CA PRO A 49 -10.23 3.32 -13.10
C PRO A 49 -9.08 3.04 -14.08
N THR A 50 -9.06 3.76 -15.20
CA THR A 50 -8.03 3.60 -16.22
C THR A 50 -6.84 4.50 -15.92
N ALA A 51 -5.64 3.96 -16.13
CA ALA A 51 -4.40 4.71 -15.94
C ALA A 51 -3.26 4.08 -16.76
N PRO A 52 -2.42 4.89 -17.43
CA PRO A 52 -1.26 4.37 -18.16
C PRO A 52 -0.12 3.94 -17.23
N ILE A 53 -0.16 4.35 -15.95
CA ILE A 53 0.84 4.07 -14.93
C ILE A 53 0.11 3.74 -13.64
N VAL A 54 0.52 2.65 -12.99
CA VAL A 54 0.08 2.26 -11.65
C VAL A 54 1.31 2.13 -10.76
N VAL A 55 1.28 2.83 -9.61
CA VAL A 55 2.33 2.73 -8.58
C VAL A 55 1.74 2.01 -7.38
N SER A 56 2.26 0.84 -7.05
CA SER A 56 1.83 0.07 -5.89
C SER A 56 2.73 0.34 -4.68
N ASN A 57 2.12 0.72 -3.57
CA ASN A 57 2.77 0.85 -2.25
C ASN A 57 2.54 -0.38 -1.36
N LEU A 58 1.93 -1.45 -1.90
CA LEU A 58 1.71 -2.69 -1.16
C LEU A 58 3.01 -3.49 -1.04
N ALA A 59 2.99 -4.49 -0.15
CA ALA A 59 4.05 -5.49 -0.12
C ALA A 59 4.29 -6.05 -1.54
N PRO A 60 5.55 -6.12 -2.02
CA PRO A 60 5.85 -6.48 -3.41
C PRO A 60 5.28 -7.84 -3.82
N ASP A 61 5.27 -8.82 -2.92
CA ASP A 61 4.68 -10.14 -3.15
C ASP A 61 3.18 -10.11 -3.33
N LEU A 62 2.45 -9.22 -2.64
CA LEU A 62 1.02 -9.02 -2.88
C LEU A 62 0.79 -8.42 -4.26
N THR A 63 1.56 -7.40 -4.62
CA THR A 63 1.46 -6.77 -5.95
C THR A 63 1.72 -7.80 -7.05
N VAL A 64 2.86 -8.51 -6.99
CA VAL A 64 3.30 -9.41 -8.05
C VAL A 64 2.48 -10.70 -8.07
N ASN A 65 2.21 -11.32 -6.92
CA ASN A 65 1.62 -12.66 -6.88
C ASN A 65 0.09 -12.67 -6.75
N LYS A 66 -0.54 -11.54 -6.36
CA LYS A 66 -2.00 -11.48 -6.18
C LYS A 66 -2.70 -10.51 -7.13
N LEU A 67 -2.10 -9.35 -7.41
CA LEU A 67 -2.78 -8.30 -8.17
C LEU A 67 -2.45 -8.29 -9.66
N VAL A 68 -1.31 -8.85 -10.07
CA VAL A 68 -0.90 -8.89 -11.49
C VAL A 68 -1.08 -10.29 -12.04
N ASP A 69 -1.78 -10.41 -13.19
CA ASP A 69 -1.97 -11.67 -13.92
C ASP A 69 -0.67 -12.47 -14.05
N ALA A 70 -0.72 -13.79 -13.85
CA ALA A 70 0.43 -14.69 -13.81
C ALA A 70 1.32 -14.65 -15.08
N GLY A 71 0.71 -14.45 -16.25
CA GLY A 71 1.41 -14.35 -17.53
C GLY A 71 2.10 -13.00 -17.77
N ALA A 72 1.72 -11.95 -17.03
CA ALA A 72 2.23 -10.59 -17.25
C ALA A 72 3.59 -10.30 -16.59
N VAL A 73 4.15 -11.23 -15.80
CA VAL A 73 5.45 -11.07 -15.12
C VAL A 73 6.26 -12.36 -15.33
N PRO A 74 7.56 -12.25 -15.67
CA PRO A 74 8.45 -13.41 -15.77
C PRO A 74 8.41 -14.31 -14.53
N GLY A 75 8.48 -15.62 -14.74
CA GLY A 75 8.33 -16.62 -13.68
C GLY A 75 9.40 -16.54 -12.58
N ASP A 76 10.64 -16.21 -12.95
CA ASP A 76 11.76 -16.02 -12.02
C ASP A 76 11.51 -14.88 -11.02
N ILE A 77 10.87 -13.80 -11.47
CA ILE A 77 10.47 -12.68 -10.62
C ILE A 77 9.38 -13.10 -9.63
N ARG A 78 8.38 -13.87 -10.07
CA ARG A 78 7.34 -14.39 -9.16
C ARG A 78 7.92 -15.33 -8.13
N ASP A 79 8.79 -16.24 -8.56
CA ASP A 79 9.46 -17.20 -7.68
C ASP A 79 10.34 -16.52 -6.64
N ARG A 80 10.89 -15.34 -6.95
CA ARG A 80 11.61 -14.53 -5.98
C ARG A 80 10.66 -13.97 -4.92
N PHE A 81 9.51 -13.43 -5.33
CA PHE A 81 8.57 -12.79 -4.42
C PHE A 81 7.68 -13.79 -3.65
N SER A 82 7.49 -15.01 -4.15
CA SER A 82 6.73 -16.07 -3.45
C SER A 82 7.41 -16.57 -2.17
N ARG A 83 8.71 -16.30 -2.01
CA ARG A 83 9.53 -16.71 -0.85
C ARG A 83 9.58 -15.66 0.25
N ILE A 84 8.92 -14.51 0.07
CA ILE A 84 8.88 -13.49 1.12
C ILE A 84 8.07 -14.01 2.30
N ASP A 85 8.71 -13.99 3.47
CA ASP A 85 8.10 -14.36 4.73
C ASP A 85 7.82 -13.10 5.55
N HIS A 86 6.54 -12.79 5.75
CA HIS A 86 6.09 -11.64 6.53
C HIS A 86 5.97 -11.93 8.03
N ARG A 87 6.37 -13.12 8.49
CA ARG A 87 6.34 -13.46 9.90
C ARG A 87 7.35 -12.61 10.66
N GLY A 88 6.85 -11.59 11.34
CA GLY A 88 7.57 -10.80 12.31
C GLY A 88 6.69 -10.55 13.52
N SER A 89 7.27 -10.60 14.72
CA SER A 89 6.57 -10.22 15.95
C SER A 89 7.07 -8.85 16.38
N TYR A 90 6.13 -7.92 16.56
CA TYR A 90 6.41 -6.57 17.07
C TYR A 90 5.45 -6.28 18.21
N LEU A 91 5.97 -5.77 19.31
CA LEU A 91 5.19 -5.32 20.45
C LEU A 91 5.38 -3.82 20.62
N GLN A 92 4.29 -3.08 20.54
CA GLN A 92 4.24 -1.68 20.92
C GLN A 92 3.45 -1.53 22.21
N MET A 93 4.05 -0.87 23.20
CA MET A 93 3.39 -0.55 24.46
C MET A 93 3.33 0.96 24.61
N HIS A 94 2.14 1.48 24.94
CA HIS A 94 1.92 2.88 25.25
C HIS A 94 1.54 3.01 26.72
N PHE A 95 2.29 3.80 27.48
CA PHE A 95 2.04 4.07 28.88
C PHE A 95 1.68 5.54 29.06
N ALA A 96 0.52 5.80 29.66
CA ALA A 96 0.18 7.12 30.19
C ALA A 96 0.69 7.20 31.63
N LEU A 97 1.61 8.10 31.91
CA LEU A 97 2.27 8.22 33.21
C LEU A 97 1.93 9.57 33.85
N ASP A 98 1.78 9.59 35.17
CA ASP A 98 1.53 10.81 35.96
C ASP A 98 2.83 11.61 36.24
N GLY A 99 3.98 11.10 35.79
CA GLY A 99 5.29 11.71 35.97
C GLY A 99 6.38 10.96 35.18
N PRO A 100 7.62 11.48 35.18
CA PRO A 100 8.73 10.80 34.51
C PRO A 100 9.01 9.43 35.15
N PRO A 101 9.36 8.40 34.37
CA PRO A 101 9.73 7.10 34.91
C PRO A 101 10.99 7.22 35.76
N THR A 102 11.01 6.53 36.90
CA THR A 102 12.23 6.30 37.69
C THR A 102 12.77 4.92 37.32
N PHE A 103 14.03 4.87 36.92
CA PHE A 103 14.68 3.63 36.52
C PHE A 103 15.46 3.06 37.70
N ALA A 104 15.27 1.77 37.99
CA ALA A 104 16.14 1.04 38.90
C ALA A 104 17.52 0.84 38.26
N ALA A 105 18.57 0.80 39.09
CA ALA A 105 19.94 0.49 38.68
C ALA A 105 20.10 -0.98 38.29
#